data_AF-A0A7T0KJ65-F1
#
_entry.id   AF-A0A7T0KJ65-F1
#
_cell.length_a   1.000
_cell.length_b   1.000
_cell.length_c   1.000
_cell.angle_alpha   90.00
_cell.angle_beta   90.00
_cell.angle_gamma   90.00
#
_symmetry.space_group_name_H-M   'P 1'
#
loop_
_entity.id
_entity.type
_entity.pdbx_description
1 polymer ?
#
loop_
_entity_poly.entity_id
_entity_poly.type
_entity_poly.pdbx_seq_one_letter_code
_entity_poly.pdbx_strand_id
1 'polypeptide(L)'
;MNIEQTIGTYYDEPELLDIFTAFDDDEAVGSIYINRDHKVIMNIEVDEDRQGEGIARALFEAADEALRGIYHAPAWACTDEGRGFALAMGGDIIDDETMVAITGADLSIFDID
;
A
#
# COMPACT_ATOMS: atom_id res chain seq x y z
N MET A 1 12.07 -12.03 11.49
CA MET A 1 10.92 -11.41 10.82
C MET A 1 9.75 -12.38 10.59
N ASN A 2 8.59 -12.04 11.15
CA ASN A 2 7.26 -12.63 10.96
C ASN A 2 6.38 -11.59 10.26
N ILE A 3 5.38 -11.99 9.46
CA ILE A 3 4.37 -11.07 8.92
C ILE A 3 2.98 -11.58 9.32
N GLU A 4 2.19 -10.71 9.95
CA GLU A 4 0.83 -11.04 10.39
C GLU A 4 -0.20 -10.19 9.65
N GLN A 5 -1.36 -10.79 9.34
CA GLN A 5 -2.49 -10.10 8.72
C GLN A 5 -3.56 -9.78 9.78
N THR A 6 -4.02 -8.55 9.80
CA THR A 6 -5.17 -8.10 10.59
C THR A 6 -6.16 -7.31 9.73
N ILE A 7 -7.35 -7.06 10.28
CA ILE A 7 -8.36 -6.17 9.70
C ILE A 7 -8.51 -5.00 10.65
N GLY A 8 -8.31 -3.78 10.15
CA GLY A 8 -8.35 -2.56 10.96
C GLY A 8 -8.61 -1.34 10.09
N THR A 9 -8.61 -0.16 10.71
CA THR A 9 -8.79 1.11 10.01
C THR A 9 -7.44 1.77 9.71
N TYR A 10 -7.39 2.56 8.65
CA TYR A 10 -6.31 3.53 8.47
C TYR A 10 -6.61 4.74 9.35
N TYR A 11 -5.92 4.87 10.48
CA TYR A 11 -6.22 5.90 11.48
C TYR A 11 -7.72 5.91 11.88
N ASP A 12 -8.30 7.11 12.05
CA ASP A 12 -9.70 7.33 12.45
C ASP A 12 -10.69 7.26 11.27
N GLU A 13 -10.27 6.76 10.10
CA GLU A 13 -11.15 6.59 8.94
C GLU A 13 -12.07 5.37 9.11
N PRO A 14 -13.32 5.43 8.64
CA PRO A 14 -14.29 4.36 8.85
C PRO A 14 -14.02 3.11 7.99
N GLU A 15 -13.21 3.21 6.94
CA GLU A 15 -12.91 2.09 6.04
C GLU A 15 -12.02 1.03 6.69
N LEU A 16 -12.43 -0.24 6.56
CA LEU A 16 -11.62 -1.38 6.97
C LEU A 16 -10.65 -1.78 5.86
N LEU A 17 -9.39 -1.98 6.23
CA LEU A 17 -8.29 -2.40 5.38
C LEU A 17 -7.79 -3.79 5.77
N ASP A 18 -7.19 -4.50 4.81
CA ASP A 18 -6.28 -5.60 5.12
C ASP A 18 -4.92 -5.00 5.47
N ILE A 19 -4.42 -5.27 6.67
CA ILE A 19 -3.17 -4.73 7.19
C ILE A 19 -2.21 -5.89 7.39
N PHE A 20 -1.06 -5.84 6.71
CA PHE A 20 0.03 -6.79 6.96
C PHE A 20 1.13 -6.05 7.70
N THR A 21 1.57 -6.60 8.84
CA THR A 21 2.58 -5.99 9.70
C THR A 21 3.75 -6.94 9.85
N ALA A 22 4.96 -6.42 9.59
CA ALA A 22 6.20 -7.15 9.81
C ALA A 22 6.65 -6.96 11.26
N PHE A 23 6.99 -8.07 11.92
CA PHE A 23 7.48 -8.10 13.29
C PHE A 23 8.90 -8.68 13.34
N ASP A 24 9.78 -8.04 14.09
CA ASP A 24 11.10 -8.54 14.43
C ASP A 24 11.24 -8.54 15.96
N ASP A 25 11.50 -9.71 16.56
CA ASP A 25 11.48 -9.89 18.02
C ASP A 25 10.24 -9.30 18.73
N ASP A 26 9.05 -9.52 18.15
CA ASP A 26 7.74 -9.02 18.60
C ASP A 26 7.53 -7.49 18.50
N GLU A 27 8.51 -6.76 17.95
CA GLU A 27 8.38 -5.33 17.64
C GLU A 27 7.91 -5.14 16.19
N ALA A 28 6.88 -4.32 15.98
CA ALA A 28 6.41 -3.99 14.63
C ALA A 28 7.41 -3.05 13.97
N VAL A 29 7.93 -3.44 12.80
CA VAL A 29 8.98 -2.72 12.07
C VAL A 29 8.53 -2.16 10.72
N GLY A 30 7.27 -2.40 10.36
CA GLY A 30 6.66 -1.89 9.14
C GLY A 30 5.30 -2.49 8.87
N SER A 31 4.48 -1.80 8.09
CA SER A 31 3.15 -2.25 7.71
C SER A 31 2.78 -1.83 6.29
N ILE A 32 1.95 -2.64 5.64
CA ILE A 32 1.28 -2.32 4.37
C ILE A 32 -0.23 -2.39 4.57
N TYR A 33 -0.93 -1.38 4.04
CA TYR A 33 -2.36 -1.16 4.22
C TYR A 33 -3.06 -1.29 2.87
N ILE A 34 -4.03 -2.19 2.76
CA ILE A 34 -4.69 -2.52 1.49
C ILE A 34 -6.19 -2.25 1.59
N ASN A 35 -6.73 -1.49 0.64
CA ASN A 35 -8.18 -1.38 0.47
C ASN A 35 -8.76 -2.75 0.12
N ARG A 36 -9.70 -3.25 0.92
CA ARG A 36 -10.22 -4.63 0.80
C ARG A 36 -11.02 -4.87 -0.48
N ASP A 37 -11.78 -3.86 -0.90
CA ASP A 37 -12.73 -3.99 -1.99
C ASP A 37 -12.03 -3.93 -3.35
N HIS A 38 -11.00 -3.09 -3.46
CA HIS A 38 -10.27 -2.82 -4.69
C HIS A 38 -8.86 -3.39 -4.72
N LYS A 39 -8.35 -3.91 -3.59
CA LYS A 39 -7.00 -4.46 -3.42
C LYS A 39 -5.88 -3.50 -3.78
N VAL A 40 -6.09 -2.21 -3.61
CA VAL A 40 -5.07 -1.19 -3.85
C VAL A 40 -4.29 -0.90 -2.57
N ILE A 41 -2.97 -0.74 -2.72
CA ILE A 41 -2.09 -0.31 -1.63
C ILE A 41 -2.43 1.15 -1.29
N MET A 42 -2.93 1.36 -0.08
CA MET A 42 -3.27 2.69 0.46
C MET A 42 -2.08 3.35 1.13
N ASN A 43 -1.25 2.55 1.81
CA ASN A 43 -0.01 3.01 2.41
C ASN A 43 0.97 1.83 2.58
N ILE A 44 2.26 2.14 2.59
CA ILE A 44 3.31 1.23 3.02
C ILE A 44 4.37 2.03 3.78
N GLU A 45 4.73 1.54 4.96
CA GLU A 45 5.68 2.22 5.84
C GLU A 45 6.59 1.19 6.50
N VAL A 46 7.86 1.56 6.66
CA VAL A 46 8.89 0.80 7.36
C VAL A 46 9.64 1.78 8.23
N ASP A 47 9.92 1.37 9.47
CA ASP A 47 10.68 2.18 10.43
C ASP A 47 11.97 2.70 9.79
N GLU A 48 12.25 3.99 9.99
CA GLU A 48 13.32 4.70 9.28
C GLU A 48 14.70 4.03 9.44
N ASP A 49 14.99 3.47 10.62
CA ASP A 49 16.25 2.78 10.91
C ASP A 49 16.32 1.35 10.36
N ARG A 50 15.19 0.81 9.87
CA ARG A 50 15.05 -0.50 9.24
C ARG A 50 14.88 -0.41 7.70
N GLN A 51 14.86 0.80 7.14
CA GLN A 51 14.75 0.99 5.70
C GLN A 51 15.96 0.44 4.94
N GLY A 52 15.72 -0.09 3.74
CA GLY A 52 16.76 -0.72 2.91
C GLY A 52 17.06 -2.19 3.23
N GLU A 53 16.45 -2.77 4.27
CA GLU A 53 16.60 -4.19 4.62
C GLU A 53 15.72 -5.14 3.78
N GLY A 54 14.84 -4.59 2.93
CA GLY A 54 13.92 -5.37 2.10
C GLY A 54 12.56 -5.66 2.74
N ILE A 55 12.26 -5.08 3.91
CA ILE A 55 11.00 -5.27 4.64
C ILE A 55 9.78 -4.87 3.80
N ALA A 56 9.82 -3.71 3.13
CA ALA A 56 8.74 -3.25 2.26
C ALA A 56 8.43 -4.25 1.12
N ARG A 57 9.47 -4.87 0.55
CA ARG A 57 9.29 -5.92 -0.46
C ARG A 57 8.61 -7.15 0.15
N ALA A 58 9.08 -7.61 1.31
CA ALA A 58 8.51 -8.78 1.97
C ALA A 58 7.03 -8.56 2.34
N LEU A 59 6.67 -7.35 2.78
CA LEU A 59 5.29 -6.94 3.04
C LEU A 59 4.43 -7.00 1.77
N PHE A 60 4.92 -6.43 0.67
CA PHE A 60 4.22 -6.49 -0.63
C PHE A 60 4.01 -7.93 -1.09
N GLU A 61 5.06 -8.76 -1.10
CA GLU A 61 4.99 -10.14 -1.57
C GLU A 61 4.02 -10.97 -0.72
N ALA A 62 4.04 -10.78 0.60
CA ALA A 62 3.10 -11.45 1.51
C ALA A 62 1.65 -11.03 1.26
N ALA A 63 1.39 -9.72 1.07
CA ALA A 63 0.07 -9.21 0.79
C ALA A 63 -0.44 -9.65 -0.59
N ASP A 64 0.40 -9.59 -1.63
CA ASP A 64 0.09 -10.01 -2.99
C ASP A 64 -0.25 -11.50 -3.05
N GLU A 65 0.54 -12.35 -2.39
CA GLU A 65 0.28 -13.79 -2.30
C GLU A 65 -1.04 -14.07 -1.55
N ALA A 66 -1.22 -13.48 -0.37
CA ALA A 66 -2.39 -13.73 0.48
C ALA A 66 -3.70 -13.25 -0.17
N LEU A 67 -3.67 -12.10 -0.85
CA LEU A 67 -4.84 -11.51 -1.49
C LEU A 67 -5.01 -11.93 -2.95
N ARG A 68 -4.08 -12.70 -3.50
CA ARG A 68 -4.05 -13.17 -4.90
C ARG A 68 -4.05 -12.00 -5.88
N GLY A 69 -3.06 -11.13 -5.75
CA GLY A 69 -2.94 -9.91 -6.55
C GLY A 69 -3.37 -8.68 -5.77
N ILE A 70 -2.50 -7.68 -5.74
CA ILE A 70 -2.79 -6.31 -5.30
C ILE A 70 -2.36 -5.29 -6.36
N TYR A 71 -2.91 -4.09 -6.29
CA TYR A 71 -2.61 -2.99 -7.20
C TYR A 71 -1.77 -1.90 -6.54
N HIS A 72 -0.87 -1.33 -7.32
CA HIS A 72 -0.26 -0.04 -7.00
C HIS A 72 -1.23 1.10 -7.33
N ALA A 73 -1.12 2.20 -6.57
CA ALA A 73 -1.80 3.44 -6.91
C ALA A 73 -1.13 4.10 -8.14
N PRO A 74 -1.90 4.87 -8.94
CA PRO A 74 -1.34 5.63 -10.06
C PRO A 74 -0.37 6.72 -9.58
N ALA A 75 0.53 7.13 -10.46
CA ALA A 75 1.65 8.01 -10.08
C ALA A 75 1.22 9.34 -9.46
N TRP A 76 0.06 9.89 -9.83
CA TRP A 76 -0.47 11.13 -9.26
C TRP A 76 -0.95 10.97 -7.81
N ALA A 77 -1.26 9.74 -7.38
CA ALA A 77 -1.71 9.39 -6.04
C ALA A 77 -0.55 8.93 -5.13
N CYS A 78 0.69 8.90 -5.64
CA CYS A 78 1.85 8.44 -4.92
C CYS A 78 2.74 9.60 -4.47
N THR A 79 3.41 9.42 -3.33
CA THR A 79 4.65 10.16 -3.04
C THR A 79 5.76 9.72 -4.01
N ASP A 80 6.84 10.50 -4.13
CA ASP A 80 8.00 10.10 -4.96
C ASP A 80 8.58 8.75 -4.51
N GLU A 81 8.61 8.50 -3.21
CA GLU A 81 9.06 7.23 -2.61
C GLU A 81 8.10 6.09 -2.95
N GLY A 82 6.79 6.29 -2.78
CA GLY A 82 5.77 5.30 -3.15
C GLY A 82 5.79 4.96 -4.63
N ARG A 83 6.02 5.96 -5.50
CA ARG A 83 6.19 5.76 -6.93
C ARG A 83 7.48 4.98 -7.22
N GLY A 84 8.58 5.31 -6.55
CA GLY A 84 9.84 4.58 -6.68
C GLY A 84 9.69 3.12 -6.27
N PHE A 85 8.96 2.85 -5.19
CA PHE A 85 8.62 1.52 -4.73
C PHE A 85 7.77 0.75 -5.76
N ALA A 86 6.70 1.35 -6.26
CA ALA A 86 5.84 0.75 -7.29
C ALA A 86 6.63 0.38 -8.55
N LEU A 87 7.52 1.27 -9.02
CA LEU A 87 8.40 0.97 -10.16
C LEU A 87 9.39 -0.17 -9.87
N ALA A 88 9.89 -0.27 -8.64
CA ALA A 88 10.84 -1.31 -8.25
C ALA A 88 10.18 -2.69 -8.09
N MET A 89 8.93 -2.74 -7.63
CA MET A 89 8.16 -3.98 -7.51
C MET A 89 7.53 -4.43 -8.83
N GLY A 90 7.18 -3.48 -9.70
CA GLY A 90 6.40 -3.77 -10.91
C GLY A 90 4.94 -4.06 -10.56
N GLY A 91 4.29 -4.94 -11.31
CA GLY A 91 2.89 -5.29 -11.06
C GLY A 91 1.88 -4.32 -11.69
N ASP A 92 0.60 -4.55 -11.37
CA ASP A 92 -0.51 -3.83 -11.98
C ASP A 92 -0.81 -2.53 -11.20
N ILE A 93 -1.17 -1.49 -11.96
CA ILE A 93 -1.60 -0.20 -11.43
C ILE A 93 -3.12 -0.12 -11.58
N ILE A 94 -3.82 0.27 -10.52
CA ILE A 94 -5.27 0.47 -10.59
C ILE A 94 -5.60 1.65 -11.52
N ASP A 95 -6.75 1.61 -12.18
CA ASP A 95 -7.16 2.71 -13.05
C ASP A 95 -7.51 3.99 -12.27
N ASP A 96 -7.39 5.13 -12.95
CA ASP A 96 -7.59 6.44 -12.35
C ASP A 96 -9.04 6.65 -11.86
N GLU A 97 -10.04 6.13 -12.57
CA GLU A 97 -11.46 6.28 -12.20
C GLU A 97 -11.74 5.57 -10.87
N THR A 98 -11.24 4.34 -10.71
CA THR A 98 -11.36 3.59 -9.46
C THR A 98 -10.58 4.27 -8.33
N MET A 99 -9.36 4.75 -8.58
CA MET A 99 -8.57 5.45 -7.54
C MET A 99 -9.25 6.75 -7.08
N VAL A 100 -9.87 7.50 -8.00
CA VAL A 100 -10.70 8.66 -7.68
C VAL A 100 -11.90 8.29 -6.84
N ALA A 101 -12.59 7.19 -7.16
CA ALA A 101 -13.74 6.73 -6.39
C ALA A 101 -13.37 6.38 -4.94
N ILE A 102 -12.15 5.84 -4.73
CA ILE A 102 -11.63 5.50 -3.40
C ILE A 102 -11.20 6.75 -2.62
N THR A 103 -10.45 7.65 -3.25
CA THR A 103 -9.81 8.80 -2.57
C THR A 103 -10.68 10.06 -2.52
N GLY A 104 -11.70 10.14 -3.36
CA GLY A 104 -12.47 11.36 -3.60
C GLY A 104 -11.66 12.47 -4.31
N ALA A 105 -10.50 12.13 -4.89
CA ALA A 105 -9.66 13.10 -5.59
C ALA A 105 -10.37 13.67 -6.82
N ASP A 106 -10.30 14.99 -7.01
CA ASP A 106 -10.79 15.64 -8.22
C ASP A 106 -9.66 15.74 -9.24
N LEU A 107 -9.65 14.86 -10.25
CA LEU A 107 -8.61 14.89 -11.28
C LEU A 107 -8.78 16.00 -12.30
N SER A 108 -9.92 16.72 -12.33
CA SER A 108 -10.10 17.86 -13.24
C SER A 108 -9.16 19.04 -12.95
N ILE A 109 -8.51 19.03 -11.78
CA ILE A 109 -7.47 20.00 -11.41
C ILE A 109 -6.14 19.73 -12.12
N PHE A 110 -5.93 18.50 -12.58
CA PHE A 110 -4.81 18.12 -13.41
C PHE A 110 -5.35 18.17 -14.84
N ASP A 111 -5.11 19.25 -15.58
CA ASP A 111 -5.46 19.33 -17.01
C ASP A 111 -4.78 18.16 -17.75
N ILE A 112 -5.51 17.07 -17.96
CA ILE A 112 -5.09 15.97 -18.83
C ILE A 112 -5.90 16.11 -20.12
N ASP A 113 -5.32 16.85 -21.07
CA ASP A 113 -5.76 16.91 -22.48
C ASP A 113 -5.45 15.59 -23.21
#